data_AF-A0A934UBN2-F1
#
_entry.id   AF-A0A934UBN2-F1
#
_cell.length_a   1.000
_cell.length_b   1.000
_cell.length_c   1.000
_cell.angle_alpha   90.00
_cell.angle_beta   90.00
_cell.angle_gamma   90.00
#
_symmetry.space_group_name_H-M   'P 1'
#
loop_
_entity.id
_entity.type
_entity.pdbx_description
1 polymer ?
#
loop_
_entity_poly.entity_id
_entity_poly.type
_entity_poly.pdbx_seq_one_letter_code
_entity_poly.pdbx_strand_id
1 'polypeptide(L)'
;MPEDQAELMRVLYSEHASALWRYTLGLIGDPGRAEDIVQETLLRAWQRPNVLDQSTMSARAWLFTVARNLAFDEHRSARSRREFGMDSPPEQQSPDQSDRALDSWLIADALATLSIEHREVIVAAYYRGLSTQQIAAELRIPDGTVKSRMHYGMRALRLAMQEMGVTK
;
A
#
# COMPACT_ATOMS: atom_id res chain seq x y z
N MET A 1 13.32 -3.59 -29.44
CA MET A 1 14.46 -2.67 -29.36
C MET A 1 14.50 -2.03 -27.97
N PRO A 2 15.63 -1.51 -27.47
CA PRO A 2 15.70 -0.84 -26.16
C PRO A 2 14.76 0.36 -26.03
N GLU A 3 14.46 1.03 -27.15
CA GLU A 3 13.52 2.17 -27.22
C GLU A 3 12.07 1.77 -26.95
N ASP A 4 11.63 0.59 -27.41
CA ASP A 4 10.27 0.08 -27.18
C ASP A 4 10.04 -0.23 -25.68
N GLN A 5 11.08 -0.75 -25.01
CA GLN A 5 11.03 -1.04 -23.59
C GLN A 5 10.94 0.25 -22.76
N ALA A 6 11.74 1.26 -23.11
CA ALA A 6 11.73 2.55 -22.43
C ALA A 6 10.37 3.26 -22.55
N GLU A 7 9.72 3.17 -23.70
CA GLU A 7 8.37 3.73 -23.90
C GLU A 7 7.32 2.98 -23.08
N LEU A 8 7.35 1.65 -23.09
CA LEU A 8 6.45 0.83 -22.30
C LEU A 8 6.59 1.09 -20.80
N MET A 9 7.81 1.36 -20.34
CA MET A 9 8.08 1.73 -18.95
C MET A 9 7.52 3.11 -18.60
N ARG A 10 7.60 4.08 -19.51
CA ARG A 10 6.96 5.41 -19.33
C ARG A 10 5.45 5.28 -19.20
N VAL A 11 4.82 4.42 -20.02
CA VAL A 11 3.38 4.13 -19.93
C VAL A 11 3.04 3.49 -18.59
N LEU A 12 3.77 2.45 -18.16
CA LEU A 12 3.52 1.82 -16.86
C LEU A 12 3.69 2.79 -15.69
N TYR A 13 4.71 3.64 -15.75
CA TYR A 13 4.93 4.67 -14.73
C TYR A 13 3.75 5.64 -14.68
N SER A 14 3.39 6.24 -15.82
CA SER A 14 2.33 7.25 -15.90
C SER A 14 0.96 6.69 -15.51
N GLU A 15 0.68 5.43 -15.83
CA GLU A 15 -0.60 4.78 -15.53
C GLU A 15 -0.69 4.22 -14.11
N HIS A 16 0.42 3.79 -13.50
CA HIS A 16 0.36 2.97 -12.28
C HIS A 16 1.13 3.52 -11.09
N ALA A 17 2.17 4.35 -11.27
CA ALA A 17 3.01 4.80 -10.15
C ALA A 17 2.21 5.51 -9.06
N SER A 18 1.30 6.41 -9.44
CA SER A 18 0.46 7.14 -8.50
C SER A 18 -0.50 6.23 -7.71
N ALA A 19 -1.07 5.22 -8.37
CA ALA A 19 -1.96 4.26 -7.72
C ALA A 19 -1.19 3.28 -6.82
N LEU A 20 0.00 2.85 -7.25
CA LEU A 20 0.90 2.03 -6.44
C LEU A 20 1.37 2.78 -5.20
N TRP A 21 1.78 4.04 -5.35
CA TRP A 21 2.21 4.87 -4.23
C TRP A 21 1.12 5.06 -3.20
N ARG A 22 -0.12 5.39 -3.62
CA ARG A 22 -1.26 5.48 -2.71
C ARG A 22 -1.52 4.16 -1.97
N TYR A 23 -1.41 3.04 -2.67
CA TYR A 23 -1.59 1.72 -2.10
C TYR A 23 -0.48 1.35 -1.09
N THR A 24 0.79 1.57 -1.43
CA THR A 24 1.93 1.28 -0.55
C THR A 24 1.94 2.21 0.65
N LEU A 25 1.62 3.48 0.45
CA LEU A 25 1.43 4.44 1.53
C LEU A 25 0.31 3.98 2.48
N GLY A 26 -0.83 3.55 1.95
CA GLY A 26 -1.91 3.00 2.77
C GLY A 26 -1.50 1.72 3.52
N LEU A 27 -0.55 0.93 3.02
CA LEU A 27 -0.03 -0.27 3.67
C LEU A 27 1.05 0.00 4.72
N ILE A 28 1.89 1.03 4.56
CA ILE A 28 3.05 1.24 5.43
C ILE A 28 2.90 2.46 6.32
N GLY A 29 2.26 3.52 5.82
CA GLY A 29 2.12 4.80 6.51
C GLY A 29 3.38 5.66 6.48
N ASP A 30 4.38 5.31 5.66
CA ASP A 30 5.62 6.07 5.51
C ASP A 30 5.79 6.46 4.02
N PRO A 31 5.75 7.75 3.68
CA PRO A 31 5.86 8.22 2.30
C PRO A 31 7.18 7.86 1.62
N GLY A 32 8.31 8.00 2.32
CA GLY A 32 9.63 7.71 1.76
C GLY A 32 9.77 6.23 1.42
N ARG A 33 9.35 5.36 2.35
CA ARG A 33 9.35 3.90 2.13
C ARG A 33 8.33 3.48 1.07
N ALA A 34 7.19 4.18 1.00
CA ALA A 34 6.20 3.95 -0.05
C ALA A 34 6.76 4.26 -1.44
N GLU A 35 7.56 5.34 -1.59
CA GLU A 35 8.28 5.66 -2.83
C GLU A 35 9.31 4.60 -3.18
N ASP A 36 10.14 4.17 -2.22
CA ASP A 36 11.15 3.13 -2.42
C ASP A 36 10.53 1.82 -2.93
N ILE A 37 9.40 1.40 -2.36
CA ILE A 37 8.70 0.20 -2.81
C ILE A 37 8.13 0.37 -4.21
N VAL A 38 7.59 1.54 -4.55
CA VAL A 38 7.11 1.81 -5.91
C VAL A 38 8.26 1.71 -6.90
N GLN A 39 9.40 2.34 -6.60
CA GLN A 39 10.60 2.29 -7.44
C GLN A 39 11.10 0.86 -7.63
N GLU A 40 11.24 0.10 -6.54
CA GLU A 40 11.67 -1.30 -6.59
C GLU A 40 10.67 -2.19 -7.35
N THR A 41 9.35 -1.94 -7.19
CA THR A 41 8.30 -2.67 -7.92
C THR A 41 8.42 -2.44 -9.42
N LEU A 42 8.60 -1.19 -9.82
CA LEU A 42 8.79 -0.79 -11.21
C LEU A 42 10.10 -1.32 -11.78
N LEU A 43 11.19 -1.31 -11.01
CA LEU A 43 12.47 -1.91 -11.40
C LEU A 43 12.34 -3.42 -11.65
N ARG A 44 11.60 -4.14 -10.80
CA ARG A 44 11.32 -5.58 -11.02
C ARG A 44 10.46 -5.83 -12.25
N ALA A 45 9.55 -4.91 -12.59
CA ALA A 45 8.77 -4.98 -13.81
C ALA A 45 9.68 -4.84 -15.04
N TRP A 46 10.59 -3.87 -15.02
CA TRP A 46 11.58 -3.65 -16.07
C TRP A 46 12.46 -4.89 -16.32
N GLN A 47 12.88 -5.56 -15.25
CA GLN A 47 13.70 -6.77 -15.33
C GLN A 47 12.93 -8.02 -15.83
N ARG A 48 11.61 -7.93 -15.99
CA ARG A 48 10.75 -9.06 -16.41
C ARG A 48 9.95 -8.69 -17.66
N PRO A 49 10.52 -8.86 -18.87
CA PRO A 49 9.86 -8.52 -20.13
C PRO A 49 8.46 -9.13 -20.27
N ASN A 50 8.30 -10.38 -19.82
CA ASN A 50 7.02 -11.10 -19.88
C ASN A 50 5.89 -10.46 -19.06
N VAL A 51 6.18 -9.58 -18.10
CA VAL A 51 5.14 -8.80 -17.38
C VAL A 51 4.65 -7.65 -18.26
N LEU A 52 5.56 -7.06 -19.03
CA LEU A 52 5.31 -5.93 -19.92
C LEU A 52 4.54 -6.37 -21.18
N ASP A 53 4.66 -7.64 -21.57
CA ASP A 53 3.95 -8.23 -22.72
C ASP A 53 2.50 -8.65 -22.42
N GLN A 54 2.03 -8.49 -21.17
CA GLN A 54 0.68 -8.88 -20.77
C GLN A 54 -0.34 -7.74 -20.94
N SER A 55 -1.63 -8.06 -20.83
CA SER A 55 -2.67 -7.04 -20.75
C SER A 55 -2.43 -6.09 -19.58
N THR A 56 -2.81 -4.81 -19.73
CA THR A 56 -2.67 -3.77 -18.70
C THR A 56 -3.26 -4.21 -17.36
N MET A 57 -4.35 -4.97 -17.35
CA MET A 57 -4.97 -5.50 -16.13
C MET A 57 -4.10 -6.56 -15.43
N SER A 58 -3.43 -7.42 -16.18
CA SER A 58 -2.55 -8.46 -15.62
C SER A 58 -1.24 -7.85 -15.10
N ALA A 59 -0.65 -6.92 -15.86
CA ALA A 59 0.51 -6.15 -15.43
C ALA A 59 0.20 -5.36 -14.14
N ARG A 60 -0.95 -4.68 -14.10
CA ARG A 60 -1.43 -3.99 -12.90
C ARG A 60 -1.54 -4.94 -11.71
N ALA A 61 -2.24 -6.06 -11.85
CA ALA A 61 -2.41 -7.04 -10.77
C ALA A 61 -1.05 -7.55 -10.24
N TRP A 62 -0.10 -7.82 -11.15
CA TRP A 62 1.25 -8.23 -10.79
C TRP A 62 1.99 -7.14 -10.00
N LEU A 63 1.96 -5.88 -10.45
CA LEU A 63 2.61 -4.75 -9.77
C LEU A 63 2.11 -4.59 -8.34
N PHE A 64 0.79 -4.62 -8.13
CA PHE A 64 0.22 -4.53 -6.79
C PHE A 64 0.61 -5.73 -5.91
N THR A 65 0.70 -6.94 -6.49
CA THR A 65 1.15 -8.13 -5.77
C THR A 65 2.60 -8.00 -5.32
N VAL A 66 3.48 -7.48 -6.19
CA VAL A 66 4.89 -7.25 -5.86
C VAL A 66 5.04 -6.18 -4.79
N ALA A 67 4.36 -5.04 -4.94
CA ALA A 67 4.38 -3.96 -3.97
C ALA A 67 3.89 -4.43 -2.58
N ARG A 68 2.83 -5.24 -2.54
CA ARG A 68 2.33 -5.87 -1.31
C ARG A 68 3.41 -6.74 -0.65
N ASN A 69 4.05 -7.62 -1.41
CA ASN A 69 5.05 -8.53 -0.86
C ASN A 69 6.25 -7.77 -0.28
N LEU A 70 6.73 -6.74 -0.98
CA LEU A 70 7.79 -5.85 -0.50
C LEU A 70 7.41 -5.18 0.82
N ALA A 71 6.21 -4.58 0.91
CA ALA A 71 5.71 -3.96 2.13
C ALA A 71 5.64 -4.94 3.32
N PHE A 72 5.25 -6.19 3.05
CA PHE A 72 5.16 -7.24 4.05
C PHE A 72 6.52 -7.70 4.57
N ASP A 73 7.49 -7.85 3.68
CA ASP A 73 8.85 -8.24 4.04
C ASP A 73 9.51 -7.13 4.87
N GLU A 74 9.27 -5.88 4.51
CA GLU A 74 9.75 -4.72 5.27
C GLU A 74 9.19 -4.66 6.69
N HIS A 75 7.88 -4.91 6.84
CA HIS A 75 7.24 -4.94 8.15
C HIS A 75 7.78 -6.09 9.02
N ARG A 76 7.96 -7.30 8.43
CA ARG A 76 8.58 -8.43 9.14
C ARG A 76 10.01 -8.12 9.58
N SER A 77 10.80 -7.48 8.72
CA SER A 77 12.16 -7.04 9.06
C SER A 77 12.18 -5.99 10.17
N ALA A 78 11.29 -5.00 10.12
CA ALA A 78 11.16 -3.97 11.14
C ALA A 78 10.73 -4.56 12.50
N ARG A 79 9.78 -5.50 12.51
CA ARG A 79 9.36 -6.22 13.72
C ARG A 79 10.52 -7.02 14.32
N SER A 80 11.25 -7.77 13.50
CA SER A 80 12.42 -8.53 13.96
C SER A 80 13.47 -7.59 14.57
N ARG A 81 13.75 -6.42 13.97
CA ARG A 81 14.68 -5.43 14.55
C ARG A 81 14.19 -4.84 15.88
N ARG A 82 12.90 -4.57 16.03
CA ARG A 82 12.29 -4.07 17.29
C ARG A 82 12.29 -5.13 18.39
N GLU A 83 12.17 -6.42 18.04
CA GLU A 83 12.31 -7.52 19.00
C GLU A 83 13.77 -7.70 19.51
N PHE A 84 14.76 -7.05 18.87
CA PHE A 84 16.17 -7.02 19.28
C PHE A 84 16.72 -5.66 19.72
N GLY A 85 15.91 -4.60 19.80
CA GLY A 85 16.35 -3.26 20.23
C GLY A 85 15.20 -2.33 20.59
N MET A 86 15.26 -1.76 21.81
CA MET A 86 14.30 -0.78 22.33
C MET A 86 14.32 0.53 21.52
N ASP A 87 13.11 0.99 21.18
CA ASP A 87 12.59 2.37 21.25
C ASP A 87 11.77 2.81 20.02
N SER A 88 10.59 3.35 20.33
CA SER A 88 9.77 4.28 19.55
C SER A 88 8.85 4.96 20.59
N PRO A 89 8.44 6.24 20.44
CA PRO A 89 7.89 6.80 19.19
C PRO A 89 8.19 8.33 19.00
N PRO A 90 7.38 9.14 18.27
CA PRO A 90 7.56 9.48 16.84
C PRO A 90 7.67 11.01 16.62
N GLU A 91 7.74 11.45 15.34
CA GLU A 91 7.24 12.71 14.76
C GLU A 91 8.25 13.34 13.79
N GLN A 92 7.85 13.47 12.52
CA GLN A 92 8.18 14.66 11.75
C GLN A 92 6.93 15.11 11.00
N GLN A 93 6.28 16.13 11.57
CA GLN A 93 5.35 16.99 10.85
C GLN A 93 6.17 17.89 9.93
N SER A 94 5.73 18.03 8.68
CA SER A 94 6.09 19.16 7.82
C SER A 94 4.80 19.67 7.20
N PRO A 95 4.43 20.95 7.41
CA PRO A 95 3.23 21.51 6.82
C PRO A 95 3.48 21.95 5.38
N ASP A 96 2.37 22.02 4.64
CA ASP A 96 2.14 22.81 3.44
C ASP A 96 2.21 22.08 2.08
N GLN A 97 1.05 21.52 1.67
CA GLN A 97 0.43 21.84 0.37
C GLN A 97 -0.96 21.18 0.23
N SER A 98 -2.00 22.01 0.15
CA SER A 98 -3.37 21.71 -0.33
C SER A 98 -4.18 20.68 0.47
N ASP A 99 -5.34 21.10 1.00
CA ASP A 99 -6.24 20.31 1.87
C ASP A 99 -6.45 18.83 1.48
N ARG A 100 -6.46 18.48 0.18
CA ARG A 100 -6.57 17.09 -0.29
C ARG A 100 -5.33 16.22 -0.05
N ALA A 101 -4.13 16.80 -0.10
CA ALA A 101 -2.92 16.10 0.26
C ALA A 101 -2.90 15.89 1.78
N LEU A 102 -3.24 16.91 2.56
CA LEU A 102 -3.36 16.79 4.03
C LEU A 102 -4.34 15.68 4.42
N ASP A 103 -5.53 15.62 3.79
CA ASP A 103 -6.49 14.53 4.00
C ASP A 103 -5.90 13.15 3.66
N SER A 104 -5.16 13.05 2.56
CA SER A 104 -4.52 11.80 2.13
C SER A 104 -3.43 11.34 3.10
N TRP A 105 -2.68 12.29 3.67
CA TRP A 105 -1.66 12.02 4.69
C TRP A 105 -2.29 11.60 6.01
N LEU A 106 -3.34 12.29 6.47
CA LEU A 106 -4.07 11.90 7.68
C LEU A 106 -4.68 10.50 7.56
N ILE A 107 -5.22 10.14 6.40
CA ILE A 107 -5.71 8.77 6.13
C ILE A 107 -4.56 7.77 6.17
N ALA A 108 -3.41 8.09 5.58
CA ALA A 108 -2.23 7.23 5.60
C ALA A 108 -1.72 7.00 7.03
N ASP A 109 -1.62 8.05 7.84
CA ASP A 109 -1.22 7.97 9.25
C ASP A 109 -2.25 7.18 10.06
N ALA A 110 -3.54 7.42 9.86
CA ALA A 110 -4.59 6.67 10.54
C ALA A 110 -4.51 5.17 10.17
N LEU A 111 -4.31 4.85 8.89
CA LEU A 111 -4.05 3.47 8.44
C LEU A 111 -2.79 2.89 9.07
N ALA A 112 -1.75 3.71 9.28
CA ALA A 112 -0.50 3.35 9.92
C ALA A 112 -0.65 2.90 11.39
N THR A 113 -1.74 3.27 12.04
CA THR A 113 -2.06 2.83 13.41
C THR A 113 -2.73 1.45 13.46
N LEU A 114 -3.33 0.99 12.35
CA LEU A 114 -4.01 -0.30 12.30
C LEU A 114 -3.02 -1.46 12.30
N SER A 115 -3.45 -2.60 12.85
CA SER A 115 -2.74 -3.87 12.65
C SER A 115 -2.66 -4.17 11.15
N ILE A 116 -1.57 -4.82 10.75
CA ILE A 116 -1.29 -5.08 9.33
C ILE A 116 -2.42 -5.87 8.68
N GLU A 117 -3.03 -6.84 9.38
CA GLU A 117 -4.11 -7.68 8.89
C GLU A 117 -5.39 -6.88 8.58
N HIS A 118 -5.69 -5.87 9.40
CA HIS A 118 -6.81 -4.96 9.17
C HIS A 118 -6.49 -4.00 8.03
N ARG A 119 -5.29 -3.42 8.04
CA ARG A 119 -4.82 -2.45 7.04
C ARG A 119 -4.79 -3.02 5.63
N GLU A 120 -4.05 -4.11 5.40
CA GLU A 120 -4.75 -5.31 5.01
C GLU A 120 -5.81 -5.27 3.93
N VAL A 121 -6.93 -5.81 4.41
CA VAL A 121 -8.18 -5.93 3.72
C VAL A 121 -8.75 -4.57 3.35
N ILE A 122 -8.58 -3.53 4.18
CA ILE A 122 -9.08 -2.17 3.90
C ILE A 122 -8.41 -1.63 2.65
N VAL A 123 -7.09 -1.63 2.60
CA VAL A 123 -6.35 -1.08 1.46
C VAL A 123 -6.63 -1.89 0.20
N ALA A 124 -6.70 -3.23 0.30
CA ALA A 124 -7.07 -4.08 -0.83
C ALA A 124 -8.49 -3.77 -1.37
N ALA A 125 -9.47 -3.50 -0.51
CA ALA A 125 -10.81 -3.14 -0.94
C ALA A 125 -10.88 -1.73 -1.54
N TYR A 126 -10.31 -0.72 -0.87
CA TYR A 126 -10.53 0.68 -1.21
C TYR A 126 -9.52 1.23 -2.22
N TYR A 127 -8.27 0.77 -2.22
CA TYR A 127 -7.22 1.27 -3.13
C TYR A 127 -7.04 0.40 -4.37
N ARG A 128 -7.34 -0.90 -4.27
CA ARG A 128 -7.31 -1.84 -5.40
C ARG A 128 -8.68 -2.21 -5.95
N GLY A 129 -9.77 -1.87 -5.26
CA GLY A 129 -11.13 -2.15 -5.72
C GLY A 129 -11.48 -3.64 -5.70
N LEU A 130 -10.78 -4.45 -4.90
CA LEU A 130 -11.00 -5.89 -4.89
C LEU A 130 -12.28 -6.28 -4.17
N SER A 131 -12.97 -7.30 -4.70
CA SER A 131 -14.09 -7.93 -4.03
C SER A 131 -13.64 -8.75 -2.81
N THR A 132 -14.58 -9.05 -1.90
CA THR A 132 -14.28 -9.90 -0.73
C THR A 132 -13.63 -11.23 -1.13
N GLN A 133 -14.11 -11.85 -2.22
CA GLN A 133 -13.59 -13.12 -2.73
C GLN A 133 -12.18 -12.99 -3.30
N GLN A 134 -11.89 -11.89 -4.00
CA GLN A 134 -10.55 -11.62 -4.55
C GLN A 134 -9.55 -11.38 -3.42
N ILE A 135 -9.94 -10.63 -2.39
CA ILE A 135 -9.11 -10.40 -1.19
C ILE A 135 -8.85 -11.72 -0.46
N ALA A 136 -9.88 -12.55 -0.27
CA ALA A 136 -9.76 -13.86 0.37
C ALA A 136 -8.77 -14.77 -0.37
N ALA A 137 -8.89 -14.85 -1.69
CA ALA A 137 -8.00 -15.62 -2.55
C ALA A 137 -6.55 -15.13 -2.48
N GLU A 138 -6.35 -13.81 -2.56
CA GLU A 138 -5.02 -13.21 -2.55
C GLU A 138 -4.31 -13.35 -1.20
N LEU A 139 -5.02 -13.01 -0.12
CA LEU A 139 -4.48 -13.09 1.24
C LEU A 139 -4.45 -14.53 1.78
N ARG A 140 -5.05 -15.48 1.06
CA ARG A 140 -5.21 -16.89 1.45
C ARG A 140 -5.87 -17.04 2.83
N ILE A 141 -6.96 -16.32 3.03
CA ILE A 141 -7.79 -16.36 4.25
C ILE A 141 -9.26 -16.58 3.88
N PRO A 142 -10.10 -17.10 4.80
CA PRO A 142 -11.54 -17.27 4.54
C PRO A 142 -12.28 -15.95 4.28
N ASP A 143 -13.32 -15.97 3.45
CA ASP A 143 -14.22 -14.82 3.20
C ASP A 143 -14.78 -14.22 4.51
N GLY A 144 -15.15 -15.07 5.46
CA GLY A 144 -15.62 -14.62 6.78
C GLY A 144 -14.56 -13.83 7.55
N THR A 145 -13.28 -14.19 7.41
CA THR A 145 -12.14 -13.47 7.98
C THR A 145 -11.89 -12.14 7.29
N VAL A 146 -12.08 -12.06 5.96
CA VAL A 146 -12.02 -10.77 5.25
C VAL A 146 -13.09 -9.82 5.79
N LYS A 147 -14.34 -10.28 5.90
CA LYS A 147 -15.46 -9.48 6.39
C LYS A 147 -15.25 -9.01 7.83
N SER A 148 -14.81 -9.90 8.72
CA SER A 148 -14.56 -9.53 10.11
C SER A 148 -13.40 -8.54 10.24
N ARG A 149 -12.27 -8.78 9.55
CA ARG A 149 -11.13 -7.84 9.52
C ARG A 149 -11.53 -6.48 8.95
N MET A 150 -12.36 -6.45 7.91
CA MET A 150 -12.86 -5.19 7.35
C MET A 150 -13.71 -4.44 8.37
N HIS A 151 -14.62 -5.14 9.04
CA HIS A 151 -15.50 -4.54 10.04
C HIS A 151 -14.72 -3.94 11.23
N TYR A 152 -13.82 -4.72 11.84
CA TYR A 152 -13.03 -4.23 12.98
C TYR A 152 -11.98 -3.20 12.55
N GLY A 153 -11.38 -3.38 11.38
CA GLY A 153 -10.44 -2.43 10.81
C GLY A 153 -11.07 -1.06 10.55
N MET A 154 -12.25 -1.00 9.93
CA MET A 154 -12.96 0.27 9.71
C MET A 154 -13.36 0.97 11.02
N ARG A 155 -13.68 0.20 12.08
CA ARG A 155 -13.92 0.76 13.41
C ARG A 155 -12.66 1.35 14.03
N ALA A 156 -11.54 0.64 13.93
CA ALA A 156 -10.24 1.12 14.41
C ALA A 156 -9.79 2.37 13.63
N LEU A 157 -9.96 2.39 12.31
CA LEU A 157 -9.64 3.53 11.47
C LEU A 157 -10.45 4.77 11.86
N ARG A 158 -11.75 4.61 12.08
CA ARG A 158 -12.60 5.71 12.55
C ARG A 158 -12.14 6.26 13.89
N LEU A 159 -11.75 5.40 14.83
CA LEU A 159 -11.25 5.82 16.14
C LEU A 159 -9.94 6.60 15.99
N ALA A 160 -8.98 6.08 15.23
CA ALA A 160 -7.70 6.75 14.98
C ALA A 160 -7.91 8.14 14.34
N MET A 161 -8.79 8.26 13.35
CA MET A 161 -9.10 9.55 12.73
C MET A 161 -9.75 10.54 13.70
N GLN A 162 -10.61 10.07 14.62
CA GLN A 162 -11.21 10.91 15.66
C GLN A 162 -10.16 11.42 16.65
N GLU A 163 -9.21 10.58 17.05
CA GLU A 163 -8.11 10.94 17.94
C GLU A 163 -7.16 11.97 17.29
N MET A 164 -7.00 11.91 15.96
CA MET A 164 -6.25 12.90 15.17
C MET A 164 -7.01 14.22 14.95
N GLY A 165 -8.19 14.40 15.55
CA GLY A 165 -8.97 15.63 15.44
C GLY A 165 -9.77 15.76 14.14
N VAL A 166 -9.82 14.72 13.31
CA VAL A 166 -10.67 14.69 12.11
C VAL A 166 -12.11 14.49 12.56
N THR A 167 -12.84 15.59 12.64
CA THR A 167 -14.24 15.61 13.08
C THR A 167 -15.15 15.42 11.86
N LYS A 168 -16.13 14.53 12.00
CA LYS A 168 -17.08 14.15 10.94
C LYS A 168 -18.02 15.29 10.54
#